data_AF-A0A7J4J483-F1
#
_entry.id   AF-A0A7J4J483-F1
#
_cell.length_a   1.000
_cell.length_b   1.000
_cell.length_c   1.000
_cell.angle_alpha   90.00
_cell.angle_beta   90.00
_cell.angle_gamma   90.00
#
_symmetry.space_group_name_H-M   'P 1'
#
loop_
_entity.id
_entity.type
_entity.pdbx_description
1 polymer ?
#
loop_
_entity_poly.entity_id
_entity_poly.type
_entity_poly.pdbx_seq_one_letter_code
_entity_poly.pdbx_strand_id
1 'polypeptide(L)'
;MNKIFLFLGIGAGFAVAYFLSGKSEGQQGIVKSLLIPLGSYSIHLHHWLIALVMLIILFSLKIYNPFLHGFLLGLILQGLTYHDFYNIISKA
;
A
#
# COMPACT_ATOMS: atom_id res chain seq x y z
N MET A 1 -11.53 -11.57 18.18
CA MET A 1 -10.78 -10.46 17.54
C MET A 1 -11.59 -9.19 17.67
N ASN A 2 -11.05 -8.13 18.27
CA ASN A 2 -11.80 -6.88 18.44
C ASN A 2 -11.94 -6.17 17.07
N LYS A 3 -13.15 -6.25 16.50
CA LYS A 3 -13.46 -5.73 15.16
C LYS A 3 -13.34 -4.20 15.10
N ILE A 4 -13.55 -3.49 16.21
CA ILE A 4 -13.47 -2.03 16.26
C ILE A 4 -12.06 -1.57 15.91
N PHE A 5 -11.03 -2.17 16.52
CA PHE A 5 -9.64 -1.82 16.22
C PHE A 5 -9.25 -2.15 14.77
N LEU A 6 -9.81 -3.21 14.19
CA LEU A 6 -9.61 -3.53 12.77
C LEU A 6 -10.17 -2.42 11.87
N PHE A 7 -11.43 -2.00 12.08
CA PHE A 7 -12.04 -0.94 11.28
C PHE A 7 -11.37 0.43 11.48
N LEU A 8 -10.97 0.76 12.72
CA LEU A 8 -10.19 1.96 12.99
C LEU A 8 -8.83 1.93 12.27
N GLY A 9 -8.17 0.76 12.28
CA GLY A 9 -6.95 0.54 11.50
C GLY A 9 -7.17 0.77 10.01
N ILE A 10 -8.22 0.18 9.42
CA ILE A 10 -8.57 0.35 8.00
C ILE A 10 -8.75 1.83 7.65
N GLY A 11 -9.57 2.55 8.43
CA GLY A 11 -9.80 3.98 8.22
C GLY A 11 -8.51 4.79 8.32
N ALA A 12 -7.68 4.53 9.33
CA ALA A 12 -6.41 5.22 9.52
C ALA A 12 -5.42 4.93 8.37
N GLY A 13 -5.26 3.68 7.96
CA GLY A 13 -4.40 3.29 6.86
C GLY A 13 -4.83 3.92 5.54
N PHE A 14 -6.13 3.86 5.24
CA PHE A 14 -6.67 4.49 4.03
C PHE A 14 -6.43 6.00 4.04
N ALA A 15 -6.72 6.68 5.15
CA ALA A 15 -6.51 8.12 5.28
C ALA A 15 -5.03 8.49 5.10
N VAL A 16 -4.12 7.79 5.77
CA VAL A 16 -2.67 8.02 5.65
C VAL A 16 -2.23 7.88 4.19
N ALA A 17 -2.60 6.78 3.52
CA ALA A 17 -2.25 6.61 2.11
C ALA A 17 -2.88 7.69 1.23
N TYR A 18 -4.14 8.06 1.46
CA TYR A 18 -4.84 9.08 0.67
C TYR A 18 -4.23 10.49 0.79
N PHE A 19 -3.68 10.83 1.95
CA PHE A 19 -3.04 12.14 2.17
C PHE A 19 -1.56 12.15 1.77
N LEU A 20 -0.86 11.02 1.85
CA LEU A 20 0.57 10.93 1.54
C LEU A 20 0.86 10.59 0.07
N SER A 21 -0.05 9.89 -0.61
CA SER A 21 0.09 9.51 -2.02
C SER A 21 -0.32 10.65 -2.97
N GLY A 22 0.09 10.54 -4.24
CA GLY A 22 -0.33 11.47 -5.29
C GLY A 22 -1.85 11.46 -5.48
N LYS A 23 -2.43 12.61 -5.85
CA LYS A 23 -3.88 12.72 -6.08
C LYS A 23 -4.35 12.02 -7.35
N SER A 24 -3.42 11.71 -8.26
CA SER A 24 -3.67 10.94 -9.48
C SER A 24 -2.43 10.13 -9.86
N GLU A 25 -2.61 9.20 -10.79
CA GLU A 25 -1.57 8.33 -11.33
C GLU A 25 -0.38 9.14 -11.87
N GLY A 26 0.83 8.69 -11.59
CA GLY A 26 2.07 9.38 -12.00
C GLY A 26 2.35 10.70 -11.29
N GLN A 27 1.43 11.26 -10.49
CA GLN A 27 1.73 12.41 -9.65
C GLN A 27 2.50 11.98 -8.40
N GLN A 28 3.61 12.66 -8.13
CA GLN A 28 4.35 12.44 -6.90
C GLN A 28 3.54 13.01 -5.72
N GLY A 29 3.26 12.16 -4.73
CA GLY A 29 2.72 12.58 -3.44
C GLY A 29 3.78 13.19 -2.53
N ILE A 30 3.48 13.23 -1.23
CA ILE A 30 4.44 13.58 -0.18
C ILE A 30 5.51 12.49 -0.09
N VAL A 31 5.08 11.22 -0.14
CA VAL A 31 5.99 10.08 -0.19
C VAL A 31 6.38 9.81 -1.64
N LYS A 32 7.68 9.80 -1.91
CA LYS A 32 8.22 9.48 -3.23
C LYS A 32 7.92 8.02 -3.58
N SER A 33 7.47 7.79 -4.81
CA SER A 33 7.34 6.47 -5.38
C SER A 33 8.69 5.75 -5.40
N LEU A 34 8.69 4.46 -5.03
CA LEU A 34 9.88 3.63 -5.10
C LEU A 34 9.98 3.04 -6.51
N LEU A 35 10.87 3.61 -7.32
CA LEU A 35 11.18 3.17 -8.68
C LEU A 35 12.54 2.48 -8.69
N ILE A 36 12.56 1.22 -9.15
CA ILE A 36 13.79 0.44 -9.28
C ILE A 36 14.09 0.28 -10.78
N PRO A 37 15.17 0.89 -11.30
CA PRO A 37 15.52 0.74 -12.71
C PRO A 37 16.01 -0.69 -13.02
N LEU A 38 15.51 -1.26 -14.12
CA LEU A 38 15.88 -2.58 -14.64
C LEU A 38 16.11 -2.50 -16.16
N GLY A 39 17.30 -2.06 -16.56
CA GLY A 39 17.65 -1.86 -17.96
C GLY A 39 16.78 -0.78 -18.60
N SER A 40 16.03 -1.13 -19.65
CA SER A 40 15.06 -0.23 -20.31
C SER A 40 13.69 -0.17 -19.62
N TYR A 41 13.53 -0.83 -18.47
CA TYR A 41 12.30 -0.86 -17.70
C TYR A 41 12.51 -0.24 -16.32
N SER A 42 11.42 0.18 -15.69
CA SER A 42 11.35 0.63 -14.31
C SER A 42 10.31 -0.20 -13.58
N ILE A 43 10.68 -0.74 -12.42
CA ILE A 43 9.75 -1.40 -11.52
C ILE A 43 9.21 -0.35 -10.57
N HIS A 44 7.90 -0.09 -10.64
CA HIS A 44 7.19 0.77 -9.73
C HIS A 44 6.61 -0.06 -8.59
N LEU A 45 7.22 0.07 -7.41
CA LEU A 45 6.70 -0.55 -6.20
C LEU A 45 5.57 0.31 -5.62
N HIS A 46 4.35 -0.11 -5.92
CA HIS A 46 3.14 0.44 -5.33
C HIS A 46 3.09 0.14 -3.82
N HIS A 47 2.61 1.11 -3.03
CA HIS A 47 2.48 0.93 -1.58
C HIS A 47 1.50 -0.18 -1.20
N TRP A 48 0.48 -0.45 -2.02
CA TRP A 48 -0.44 -1.57 -1.77
C TRP A 48 0.29 -2.91 -1.81
N LEU A 49 1.27 -3.08 -2.71
CA LEU A 49 2.04 -4.30 -2.85
C LEU A 49 2.98 -4.50 -1.65
N ILE A 50 3.63 -3.42 -1.20
CA ILE A 50 4.47 -3.43 0.00
C ILE A 50 3.62 -3.81 1.23
N ALA A 51 2.46 -3.17 1.40
CA ALA A 51 1.56 -3.47 2.51
C ALA A 51 1.02 -4.90 2.47
N LEU A 52 0.76 -5.46 1.28
CA LEU A 52 0.36 -6.85 1.10
C LEU A 52 1.47 -7.82 1.54
N VAL A 53 2.71 -7.59 1.11
CA VAL A 53 3.86 -8.42 1.52
C VAL A 53 4.04 -8.37 3.04
N MET A 54 3.97 -7.19 3.65
CA MET A 54 4.02 -7.04 5.11
C MET A 54 2.90 -7.81 5.81
N LEU A 55 1.68 -7.74 5.29
CA LEU A 55 0.54 -8.45 5.86
C LEU A 55 0.72 -9.98 5.81
N ILE A 56 1.23 -10.51 4.68
CA ILE A 56 1.56 -11.94 4.53
C ILE A 56 2.66 -12.35 5.53
N ILE A 57 3.68 -11.52 5.73
CA ILE A 57 4.75 -11.79 6.71
C ILE A 57 4.17 -11.86 8.13
N LEU A 58 3.30 -10.92 8.52
CA LEU A 58 2.67 -10.93 9.85
C LEU A 58 1.86 -12.21 10.08
N PHE A 59 1.07 -12.64 9.09
CA PHE A 59 0.33 -13.89 9.16
C PHE A 59 1.26 -15.11 9.26
N SER A 60 2.35 -15.13 8.49
CA SER A 60 3.33 -16.23 8.50
C SER A 60 4.05 -16.34 9.84
N LEU A 61 4.33 -15.21 10.48
CA LEU A 61 4.93 -15.14 11.82
C LEU A 61 3.91 -15.31 12.95
N LYS A 62 2.61 -15.50 12.63
CA LYS A 62 1.51 -15.60 13.61
C LYS A 62 1.44 -14.39 14.56
N ILE A 63 1.85 -13.21 14.08
CA ILE A 63 1.76 -11.96 14.83
C ILE A 63 0.37 -11.39 14.57
N TYR A 64 -0.47 -11.31 15.61
CA TYR A 64 -1.85 -10.83 15.48
C TYR A 64 -2.04 -9.50 16.23
N ASN A 65 -2.25 -8.43 15.47
CA ASN A 65 -2.65 -7.12 16.00
C ASN A 65 -3.77 -6.55 15.11
N PRO A 66 -5.03 -6.50 15.58
CA PRO A 66 -6.17 -6.08 14.76
C PRO A 66 -6.00 -4.69 14.14
N PHE A 67 -5.43 -3.74 14.88
CA PHE A 67 -5.20 -2.38 14.37
C PHE A 67 -4.16 -2.38 13.25
N LEU A 68 -3.02 -3.05 13.46
CA LEU A 68 -1.95 -3.14 12.45
C LEU A 68 -2.43 -3.85 11.17
N HIS A 69 -3.19 -4.94 11.31
CA HIS A 69 -3.76 -5.66 10.16
C HIS A 69 -4.74 -4.76 9.42
N GLY A 70 -5.60 -4.05 10.16
CA GLY A 70 -6.52 -3.08 9.61
C GLY A 70 -5.79 -1.96 8.88
N PHE A 71 -4.73 -1.43 9.47
CA PHE A 71 -3.91 -0.37 8.87
C PHE A 71 -3.30 -0.80 7.54
N LEU A 72 -2.68 -1.99 7.48
CA LEU A 72 -2.16 -2.54 6.23
C LEU A 72 -3.26 -2.79 5.19
N LEU A 73 -4.43 -3.29 5.62
CA LEU A 73 -5.61 -3.41 4.75
C LEU A 73 -6.06 -2.06 4.19
N GLY A 74 -6.07 -1.00 5.01
CA GLY A 74 -6.39 0.36 4.57
C GLY A 74 -5.42 0.90 3.53
N LEU A 75 -4.11 0.67 3.71
CA LEU A 75 -3.09 1.01 2.71
C LEU A 75 -3.32 0.28 1.38
N ILE A 76 -3.63 -1.03 1.45
CA ILE A 76 -3.91 -1.85 0.27
C ILE A 76 -5.15 -1.31 -0.45
N LEU A 77 -6.26 -1.13 0.27
CA LEU A 77 -7.52 -0.66 -0.31
C LEU A 77 -7.36 0.69 -1.01
N GLN A 78 -6.61 1.62 -0.42
CA GLN A 78 -6.36 2.91 -1.05
C GLN A 78 -5.51 2.77 -2.32
N GLY A 79 -4.44 1.97 -2.31
CA GLY A 79 -3.63 1.80 -3.53
C GLY A 79 -4.35 1.08 -4.66
N LEU A 80 -5.34 0.25 -4.35
CA LEU A 80 -6.21 -0.38 -5.36
C LEU A 80 -7.23 0.58 -5.98
N THR A 81 -7.35 1.83 -5.51
CA THR A 81 -8.26 2.82 -6.14
C THR A 81 -7.67 3.51 -7.36
N TYR A 82 -6.36 3.44 -7.58
CA TYR A 82 -5.71 4.02 -8.76
C TYR A 82 -5.94 3.12 -9.98
N HIS A 83 -6.10 3.68 -11.19
CA HIS A 83 -6.25 2.87 -12.40
C HIS A 83 -4.97 2.12 -12.78
N ASP A 84 -3.81 2.62 -12.37
CA ASP A 84 -2.51 2.00 -12.63
C ASP A 84 -2.08 0.97 -11.58
N PHE A 85 -2.97 0.55 -10.67
CA PHE A 85 -2.61 -0.33 -9.54
C PHE A 85 -1.92 -1.63 -9.99
N TYR A 86 -2.25 -2.13 -11.19
CA TYR A 86 -1.67 -3.34 -11.79
C TYR A 86 -0.36 -3.09 -12.53
N ASN A 87 -0.03 -1.82 -12.82
CA ASN A 87 1.15 -1.44 -13.59
C ASN A 87 2.39 -1.38 -12.69
N ILE A 88 3.01 -2.54 -12.49
CA ILE A 88 4.22 -2.69 -11.67
C ILE A 88 5.49 -2.50 -12.50
N ILE A 89 5.45 -2.80 -13.80
CA ILE A 89 6.61 -2.73 -14.69
C ILE A 89 6.25 -1.85 -15.87
N SER A 90 6.94 -0.72 -16.00
CA SER A 90 6.79 0.22 -17.11
C SER A 90 8.12 0.39 -17.85
N LYS A 91 8.06 0.85 -19.11
CA LYS A 91 9.28 1.25 -19.83
C LYS A 91 9.79 2.56 -19.22
N ALA A 92 11.09 2.62 -18.92
CA ALA A 92 11.73 3.80 -18.33
C ALA A 92 11.84 4.95 -19.32
#